data_AF-A0A1G2HJN7-F1
#
_entry.id   AF-A0A1G2HJN7-F1
#
_cell.length_a   1.000
_cell.length_b   1.000
_cell.length_c   1.000
_cell.angle_alpha   90.00
_cell.angle_beta   90.00
_cell.angle_gamma   90.00
#
_symmetry.space_group_name_H-M   'P 1'
#
loop_
_entity.id
_entity.type
_entity.pdbx_description
1 polymer ?
#
loop_
_entity_poly.entity_id
_entity_poly.type
_entity_poly.pdbx_seq_one_letter_code
_entity_poly.pdbx_strand_id
1 'polypeptide(L)'
;MKKSIKYIGFAVLGVVVLFFFATQFSEAESSFQCFGEISFNGTTRPMTVYMKLTEYRPWVLSDSHGSINLEIPNEWIEYYGHIEEVGDQLQIYETYPQKMLKGNFSRLSKTLAIDLESPFGFFDGNCITN
;
A
#
# COMPACT_ATOMS: atom_id res chain seq x y z
N MET A 1 -43.54 26.23 -6.84
CA MET A 1 -42.08 26.54 -6.89
C MET A 1 -41.33 26.37 -5.57
N LYS A 2 -41.79 26.88 -4.42
CA LYS A 2 -41.04 26.79 -3.14
C LYS A 2 -40.76 25.36 -2.64
N LYS A 3 -41.66 24.40 -2.90
CA LYS A 3 -41.46 22.98 -2.52
C LYS A 3 -40.37 22.33 -3.37
N SER A 4 -40.37 22.55 -4.68
CA SER A 4 -39.40 22.00 -5.64
C SER A 4 -37.96 22.45 -5.35
N ILE A 5 -37.77 23.71 -4.96
CA ILE A 5 -36.45 24.26 -4.56
C ILE A 5 -35.90 23.54 -3.31
N LYS A 6 -36.76 23.16 -2.35
CA LYS A 6 -36.34 22.39 -1.18
C LYS A 6 -35.87 20.99 -1.55
N TYR A 7 -36.60 20.29 -2.43
CA TYR A 7 -36.22 18.93 -2.86
C TYR A 7 -34.91 18.92 -3.66
N ILE A 8 -34.71 19.91 -4.53
CA ILE A 8 -33.43 20.06 -5.25
C ILE A 8 -32.29 20.33 -4.26
N GLY A 9 -32.51 21.20 -3.26
CA GLY A 9 -31.52 21.45 -2.20
C GLY A 9 -31.16 20.20 -1.41
N PHE A 10 -32.13 19.38 -1.01
CA PHE A 10 -31.87 18.10 -0.34
C PHE A 10 -31.18 17.08 -1.25
N ALA A 11 -31.52 17.04 -2.54
CA ALA A 11 -30.87 16.15 -3.49
C ALA A 11 -29.39 16.52 -3.68
N VAL A 12 -29.10 17.81 -3.88
CA VAL A 12 -27.71 18.30 -3.99
C VAL A 12 -26.94 18.02 -2.70
N LEU A 13 -27.52 18.31 -1.53
CA LEU A 13 -26.89 18.01 -0.25
C LEU A 13 -26.61 16.50 -0.09
N GLY A 14 -27.56 15.65 -0.48
CA GLY A 14 -27.38 14.19 -0.46
C GLY A 14 -26.23 13.72 -1.33
N VAL A 15 -26.10 14.26 -2.54
CA VAL A 15 -24.98 13.95 -3.45
C VAL A 15 -23.64 14.40 -2.83
N VAL A 16 -23.59 15.59 -2.24
CA VAL A 16 -22.37 16.11 -1.58
C VAL A 16 -21.96 15.21 -0.40
N VAL A 17 -22.92 14.79 0.42
CA VAL A 17 -22.65 13.89 1.56
C VAL A 17 -22.16 12.53 1.08
N LEU A 18 -22.80 11.96 0.06
CA LEU A 18 -22.37 10.68 -0.53
C LEU A 18 -20.96 10.78 -1.13
N PHE A 19 -20.66 11.87 -1.83
CA PHE A 19 -19.33 12.10 -2.39
C PHE A 19 -18.27 12.20 -1.28
N PHE A 20 -18.55 12.96 -0.22
CA PHE A 20 -17.64 13.07 0.93
C PHE A 20 -17.40 11.73 1.61
N PHE A 21 -18.45 10.90 1.74
CA PHE A 21 -18.33 9.57 2.30
C PHE A 21 -17.49 8.66 1.38
N ALA A 22 -17.72 8.68 0.07
CA ALA A 22 -16.94 7.89 -0.87
C ALA A 22 -15.44 8.24 -0.83
N THR A 23 -15.10 9.53 -0.67
CA THR A 23 -13.71 10.00 -0.62
C THR A 23 -13.02 9.75 0.71
N GLN A 24 -13.74 9.84 1.84
CA GLN A 24 -13.12 9.61 3.16
C GLN A 24 -12.87 8.12 3.44
N PHE A 25 -13.65 7.24 2.81
CA PHE A 25 -13.55 5.81 3.02
C PHE A 25 -12.83 5.10 1.88
N SER A 26 -12.26 5.80 0.90
CA SER A 26 -11.65 5.20 -0.29
C SER A 26 -10.39 4.37 0.00
N GLU A 27 -9.73 4.59 1.13
CA GLU A 27 -8.43 3.99 1.44
C GLU A 27 -8.41 3.44 2.88
N ALA A 28 -7.61 2.41 3.11
CA ALA A 28 -7.31 1.85 4.42
C ALA A 28 -5.80 1.79 4.62
N GLU A 29 -5.28 2.47 5.64
CA GLU A 29 -3.86 2.47 5.95
C GLU A 29 -3.56 1.50 7.08
N SER A 30 -2.46 0.75 6.95
CA SER A 30 -1.94 -0.15 7.98
C SER A 30 -0.42 -0.04 8.06
N SER A 31 0.10 -0.04 9.28
CA SER A 31 1.53 0.11 9.55
C SER A 31 2.09 -1.19 10.14
N PHE A 32 3.26 -1.58 9.67
CA PHE A 32 3.93 -2.81 10.06
C PHE A 32 5.40 -2.56 10.35
N GLN A 33 5.92 -3.35 11.29
CA GLN A 33 7.34 -3.46 11.56
C GLN A 33 7.79 -4.86 11.14
N CYS A 34 8.69 -4.93 10.16
CA CYS A 34 9.18 -6.17 9.56
C CYS A 34 10.60 -6.47 10.04
N PHE A 35 10.76 -7.59 10.74
CA PHE A 35 12.04 -8.11 11.22
C PHE A 35 12.49 -9.22 10.28
N GLY A 36 13.69 -9.07 9.73
CA GLY A 36 14.18 -10.01 8.76
C GLY A 36 15.67 -9.87 8.53
N GLU A 37 16.10 -10.40 7.39
CA GLU A 37 17.46 -10.33 6.96
C GLU A 37 17.51 -9.76 5.55
N ILE A 38 18.57 -9.00 5.28
CA ILE A 38 18.87 -8.51 3.95
C ILE A 38 20.09 -9.24 3.39
N SER A 39 19.97 -9.64 2.14
CA SER A 39 20.97 -10.43 1.42
C SER A 39 21.51 -9.63 0.24
N PHE A 40 22.81 -9.35 0.26
CA PHE A 40 23.50 -8.62 -0.80
C PHE A 40 24.90 -9.21 -1.02
N ASN A 41 25.22 -9.58 -2.27
CA ASN A 41 26.50 -10.20 -2.65
C ASN A 41 26.90 -11.39 -1.76
N GLY A 42 25.93 -12.23 -1.38
CA GLY A 42 26.15 -13.41 -0.53
C GLY A 42 26.40 -13.11 0.95
N THR A 43 26.34 -11.84 1.36
CA THR A 43 26.35 -11.47 2.78
C THR A 43 24.92 -11.24 3.25
N THR A 44 24.59 -11.86 4.38
CA THR A 44 23.29 -11.70 5.03
C THR A 44 23.47 -10.92 6.32
N ARG A 45 22.65 -9.89 6.55
CA ARG A 45 22.65 -9.11 7.80
C ARG A 45 21.22 -8.90 8.30
N PRO A 46 20.99 -8.96 9.63
CA PRO A 46 19.69 -8.68 10.20
C PRO A 46 19.31 -7.21 9.98
N MET A 47 18.05 -6.95 9.69
CA MET A 47 17.54 -5.62 9.38
C MET A 47 16.07 -5.48 9.77
N THR A 48 15.67 -4.26 10.14
CA THR A 48 14.26 -3.93 10.41
C THR A 48 13.78 -2.93 9.36
N VAL A 49 12.69 -3.28 8.69
CA VAL A 49 12.02 -2.44 7.69
C VAL A 49 10.65 -2.07 8.24
N TYR A 50 10.32 -0.78 8.21
CA TYR A 50 8.98 -0.30 8.51
C TYR A 50 8.20 -0.21 7.21
N MET A 51 6.97 -0.70 7.22
CA MET A 51 6.11 -0.73 6.05
C MET A 51 4.81 -0.02 6.38
N LYS A 52 4.41 0.93 5.54
CA LYS A 52 3.07 1.48 5.52
C LYS A 52 2.36 0.98 4.26
N LEU A 53 1.29 0.22 4.43
CA LEU A 53 0.44 -0.30 3.37
C LEU A 53 -0.84 0.54 3.30
N THR A 54 -1.11 1.12 2.15
CA THR A 54 -2.36 1.82 1.84
C THR A 54 -3.15 0.98 0.84
N GLU A 55 -4.29 0.45 1.26
CA GLU A 55 -5.16 -0.38 0.42
C GLU A 55 -6.34 0.44 -0.11
N TYR A 56 -6.57 0.37 -1.41
CA TYR A 56 -7.71 1.02 -2.04
C TYR A 56 -8.93 0.12 -1.93
N ARG A 57 -10.09 0.75 -1.67
CA ARG A 57 -11.35 0.02 -1.61
C ARG A 57 -11.83 -0.35 -3.02
N PRO A 58 -12.64 -1.42 -3.17
CA PRO A 58 -13.09 -1.89 -4.49
C PRO A 58 -13.91 -0.86 -5.32
N TRP A 59 -14.46 0.17 -4.70
CA TRP A 59 -15.17 1.25 -5.40
C TRP A 59 -14.26 2.34 -5.96
N VAL A 60 -12.97 2.30 -5.64
CA VAL A 60 -11.97 3.18 -6.24
C VAL A 60 -11.62 2.64 -7.62
N LEU A 61 -11.88 3.44 -8.65
CA LEU A 61 -11.50 3.11 -10.02
C LEU A 61 -9.99 3.37 -10.19
N SER A 62 -9.19 2.39 -9.82
CA SER A 62 -7.72 2.39 -9.94
C SER A 62 -7.25 1.07 -10.53
N ASP A 63 -6.19 1.11 -11.33
CA ASP A 63 -5.52 -0.10 -11.85
C ASP A 63 -4.65 -0.79 -10.78
N SER A 64 -4.42 -0.11 -9.65
CA SER A 64 -3.71 -0.63 -8.48
C SER A 64 -4.68 -0.91 -7.34
N HIS A 65 -4.37 -1.91 -6.50
CA HIS A 65 -5.09 -2.19 -5.26
C HIS A 65 -4.58 -1.36 -4.06
N GLY A 66 -3.58 -0.50 -4.28
CA GLY A 66 -3.00 0.31 -3.21
C GLY A 66 -1.58 0.80 -3.47
N SER A 67 -0.88 1.14 -2.40
CA SER A 67 0.53 1.52 -2.41
C SER A 67 1.24 1.07 -1.14
N ILE A 68 2.57 1.01 -1.21
CA ILE A 68 3.43 0.64 -0.08
C ILE A 68 4.56 1.67 0.04
N ASN A 69 4.77 2.15 1.27
CA ASN A 69 5.94 2.93 1.64
C ASN A 69 6.82 2.05 2.53
N LEU A 70 8.08 1.89 2.16
CA LEU A 70 9.07 1.23 2.99
C LEU A 70 10.04 2.25 3.56
N GLU A 71 10.40 2.05 4.82
CA GLU A 71 11.37 2.88 5.52
C GLU A 71 12.37 1.99 6.26
N ILE A 72 13.65 2.27 6.03
CA ILE A 72 14.75 1.80 6.84
C ILE A 72 15.21 2.99 7.69
N PRO A 73 15.14 2.90 9.02
CA PRO A 73 15.46 4.02 9.90
C PRO A 73 16.85 4.59 9.62
N ASN A 74 16.91 5.90 9.38
CA ASN A 74 18.14 6.65 9.11
C ASN A 74 18.93 6.26 7.85
N GLU A 75 18.37 5.43 6.96
CA GLU A 75 19.10 4.95 5.77
C GLU A 75 18.33 5.16 4.46
N TRP A 76 17.07 4.74 4.37
CA TRP A 76 16.36 4.63 3.08
C TRP A 76 14.85 4.77 3.21
N ILE A 77 14.22 5.36 2.19
CA ILE A 77 12.77 5.41 2.05
C ILE A 77 12.44 5.07 0.60
N GLU A 78 11.52 4.12 0.40
CA GLU A 78 11.08 3.67 -0.92
C GLU A 78 9.56 3.74 -1.05
N TYR A 79 9.07 4.07 -2.25
CA TYR A 79 7.65 4.19 -2.54
C TYR A 79 7.24 3.30 -3.73
N TYR A 80 6.31 2.38 -3.50
CA TYR A 80 5.69 1.56 -4.52
C TYR A 80 4.24 1.96 -4.72
N GLY A 81 3.95 2.65 -5.83
CA GLY A 81 2.62 3.15 -6.15
C GLY A 81 1.66 2.11 -6.74
N HIS A 82 2.13 0.89 -7.02
CA HIS A 82 1.34 -0.14 -7.67
C HIS A 82 1.47 -1.47 -6.95
N ILE A 83 0.36 -1.99 -6.44
CA ILE A 83 0.26 -3.33 -5.87
C ILE A 83 -0.90 -4.09 -6.48
N GLU A 84 -0.74 -5.40 -6.63
CA GLU A 84 -1.79 -6.29 -7.14
C GLU A 84 -2.10 -7.39 -6.15
N GLU A 85 -3.38 -7.63 -5.93
CA GLU A 85 -3.86 -8.68 -5.05
C GLU A 85 -3.98 -10.01 -5.81
N VAL A 86 -3.29 -11.04 -5.32
CA VAL A 86 -3.33 -12.41 -5.85
C VAL A 86 -3.55 -13.37 -4.68
N GLY A 87 -4.82 -13.65 -4.38
CA GLY A 87 -5.21 -14.44 -3.21
C GLY A 87 -4.82 -13.72 -1.91
N ASP A 88 -4.06 -14.39 -1.04
CA ASP A 88 -3.56 -13.79 0.20
C ASP A 88 -2.24 -13.01 0.02
N GLN A 89 -1.76 -12.81 -1.21
CA GLN A 89 -0.52 -12.10 -1.50
C GLN A 89 -0.79 -10.75 -2.17
N LEU A 90 0.00 -9.76 -1.77
CA LEU A 90 0.14 -8.47 -2.43
C LEU A 90 1.44 -8.48 -3.21
N GLN A 91 1.34 -8.45 -4.54
CA GLN A 91 2.47 -8.32 -5.44
C GLN A 91 2.84 -6.85 -5.57
N ILE A 92 4.11 -6.52 -5.35
CA ILE A 92 4.63 -5.15 -5.26
C ILE A 92 5.37 -4.83 -6.55
N TYR A 93 4.94 -3.78 -7.25
CA TYR A 93 5.53 -3.37 -8.52
C TYR A 93 6.16 -2.00 -8.45
N GLU A 94 7.32 -1.88 -9.08
CA GLU A 94 7.83 -0.59 -9.52
C GLU A 94 7.04 -0.13 -10.74
N THR A 95 6.53 1.11 -10.72
CA THR A 95 5.63 1.62 -11.76
C THR A 95 6.38 2.29 -12.93
N TYR A 96 7.62 2.74 -12.71
CA TYR A 96 8.45 3.42 -13.69
C TYR A 96 9.89 2.87 -13.63
N PRO A 97 10.57 2.62 -14.77
CA PRO A 97 10.16 2.88 -16.15
C PRO A 97 9.28 1.78 -16.78
N GLN A 98 9.21 0.60 -16.17
CA GLN A 98 8.33 -0.49 -16.57
C GLN A 98 7.75 -1.15 -15.32
N LYS A 99 6.56 -1.75 -15.47
CA LYS A 99 5.93 -2.52 -14.40
C LYS A 99 6.78 -3.75 -14.07
N MET A 100 7.68 -3.63 -13.10
CA MET A 100 8.60 -4.67 -12.67
C MET A 100 8.21 -5.16 -11.29
N LEU A 101 8.05 -6.49 -11.14
CA LEU A 101 7.80 -7.09 -9.84
C LEU A 101 9.04 -6.93 -8.96
N LYS A 102 8.88 -6.32 -7.80
CA LYS A 102 9.95 -6.12 -6.80
C LYS A 102 9.85 -7.09 -5.64
N GLY A 103 8.64 -7.54 -5.31
CA GLY A 103 8.44 -8.38 -4.16
C GLY A 103 6.99 -8.73 -3.91
N ASN A 104 6.77 -9.38 -2.77
CA ASN A 104 5.45 -9.79 -2.33
C ASN A 104 5.30 -9.59 -0.82
N PHE A 105 4.10 -9.25 -0.39
CA PHE A 105 3.68 -9.28 1.00
C PHE A 105 2.55 -10.29 1.19
N SER A 106 2.74 -11.27 2.08
CA SER A 106 1.73 -12.26 2.42
C SER A 106 0.84 -11.73 3.55
N ARG A 107 -0.45 -11.52 3.28
CA ARG A 107 -1.43 -11.14 4.31
C ARG A 107 -1.66 -12.26 5.33
N LEU A 108 -1.44 -13.52 4.94
CA LEU A 108 -1.66 -14.70 5.78
C LEU A 108 -0.52 -14.89 6.80
N SER A 109 0.72 -14.95 6.33
CA SER A 109 1.91 -15.16 7.17
C SER A 109 2.51 -13.86 7.70
N LYS A 110 2.05 -12.71 7.20
CA LYS A 110 2.64 -11.39 7.45
C LYS A 110 4.12 -11.35 7.07
N THR A 111 4.50 -11.96 5.95
CA THR A 111 5.90 -12.00 5.49
C THR A 111 6.08 -11.03 4.33
N LEU A 112 7.13 -10.19 4.40
CA LEU A 112 7.55 -9.29 3.33
C LEU A 112 8.83 -9.85 2.69
N ALA A 113 8.79 -10.06 1.38
CA ALA A 113 9.93 -10.50 0.59
C ALA A 113 10.10 -9.52 -0.58
N ILE A 114 11.14 -8.69 -0.58
CA ILE A 114 11.27 -7.60 -1.55
C ILE A 114 12.72 -7.29 -1.91
N ASP A 115 12.96 -7.03 -3.20
CA ASP A 115 14.20 -6.48 -3.72
C ASP A 115 14.22 -4.96 -3.54
N LEU A 116 15.11 -4.48 -2.66
CA LEU A 116 15.32 -3.06 -2.36
C LEU A 116 16.40 -2.42 -3.28
N GLU A 117 16.83 -3.15 -4.31
CA GLU A 117 17.91 -2.77 -5.21
C GLU A 117 19.25 -2.48 -4.50
N SER A 118 20.26 -2.12 -5.28
CA SER A 118 21.57 -1.74 -4.74
C SER A 118 21.48 -0.38 -4.03
N PRO A 119 22.00 -0.24 -2.79
CA PRO A 119 23.01 -1.09 -2.15
C PRO A 119 22.45 -2.13 -1.15
N PHE A 120 21.13 -2.25 -1.02
CA PHE A 120 20.49 -3.02 0.04
C PHE A 120 20.36 -4.49 -0.31
N GLY A 121 19.90 -4.81 -1.53
CA GLY A 121 19.66 -6.18 -1.97
C GLY A 121 18.28 -6.69 -1.57
N PHE A 122 18.17 -8.02 -1.38
CA PHE A 122 16.88 -8.67 -1.15
C PHE A 122 16.60 -8.84 0.33
N PHE A 123 15.46 -8.32 0.78
CA PHE A 123 14.94 -8.45 2.15
C PHE A 123 13.91 -9.58 2.23
N ASP A 124 14.01 -10.39 3.28
CA ASP A 124 12.99 -11.38 3.66
C ASP A 124 12.78 -11.33 5.17
N GLY A 125 11.52 -11.16 5.61
CA GLY A 125 11.22 -11.01 7.02
C GLY A 125 9.75 -11.10 7.38
N ASN A 126 9.48 -11.31 8.67
CA ASN A 126 8.14 -11.33 9.23
C ASN A 126 7.77 -9.98 9.82
N CYS A 127 6.54 -9.58 9.58
CA CYS A 127 5.97 -8.30 9.95
C CYS A 127 4.94 -8.46 11.06
N ILE A 128 4.98 -7.52 12.00
CA ILE A 128 3.94 -7.36 13.02
C ILE A 128 3.24 -6.02 12.79
N THR A 129 1.95 -5.96 13.08
CA THR A 129 1.22 -4.69 13.07
C THR A 129 1.75 -3.82 14.20
N ASN A 130 2.08 -2.57 13.85
CA ASN A 130 2.51 -1.54 14.81
C ASN A 130 1.30 -0.89 15.48
#